data_AF-A9XNQ6-F1
#
_entry.id   AF-A9XNQ6-F1
#
_cell.length_a   1.000
_cell.length_b   1.000
_cell.length_c   1.000
_cell.angle_alpha   90.00
_cell.angle_beta   90.00
_cell.angle_gamma   90.00
#
_symmetry.space_group_name_H-M   'P 1'
#
loop_
_entity.id
_entity.type
_entity.pdbx_description
1 polymer ?
#
loop_
_entity_poly.entity_id
_entity_poly.type
_entity_poly.pdbx_seq_one_letter_code
_entity_poly.pdbx_strand_id
1 'polypeptide(L)' 'GKGMVKETDMGEKMQRKAMACASQALDLFDVSDCISVAAHIKKEFDNEYGGAWQCVVGSNFGCFFTHKQGTFIYFAL' A
#
# COMPACT_ATOMS: atom_id res chain seq x y z
N GLY A 1 3.32 -7.62 -11.83
CA GLY A 1 2.79 -6.84 -12.97
C GLY A 1 3.42 -5.46 -12.97
N LYS A 2 3.25 -4.66 -14.03
CA LYS A 2 3.58 -3.23 -13.95
C LYS A 2 2.50 -2.57 -13.07
N GLY A 3 2.87 -2.25 -11.83
CA GLY A 3 2.01 -1.48 -10.95
C GLY A 3 1.68 -0.11 -11.55
N MET A 4 0.44 0.34 -11.38
CA MET A 4 -0.05 1.62 -11.86
C MET A 4 -0.56 2.46 -10.69
N VAL A 5 0.11 3.59 -10.45
CA VAL A 5 -0.34 4.59 -9.48
C VAL A 5 -1.52 5.36 -10.08
N LYS A 6 -2.63 5.42 -9.33
CA LYS A 6 -3.84 6.15 -9.73
C LYS A 6 -3.85 7.55 -9.12
N GLU A 7 -3.48 7.67 -7.86
CA GLU A 7 -3.41 8.94 -7.14
C GLU A 7 -2.38 8.84 -6.02
N THR A 8 -1.63 9.91 -5.76
CA THR A 8 -0.65 9.95 -4.69
C THR A 8 -0.16 11.38 -4.42
N ASP A 9 0.24 11.64 -3.19
CA ASP A 9 1.04 12.82 -2.82
C ASP A 9 2.44 12.44 -2.28
N MET A 10 2.77 11.13 -2.26
CA MET A 10 4.08 10.63 -1.83
C MET A 10 5.17 10.97 -2.84
N GLY A 11 6.41 11.14 -2.37
CA GLY A 11 7.58 11.20 -3.25
C GLY A 11 7.85 9.86 -3.96
N GLU A 12 8.43 9.90 -5.16
CA GLU A 12 8.59 8.70 -6.01
C GLU A 12 9.31 7.52 -5.32
N LYS A 13 10.28 7.80 -4.46
CA LYS A 13 11.01 6.76 -3.71
C LYS A 13 10.05 5.97 -2.81
N MET A 14 9.15 6.66 -2.11
CA MET A 14 8.17 6.02 -1.23
C MET A 14 7.09 5.28 -2.03
N GLN A 15 6.68 5.81 -3.19
CA GLN A 15 5.77 5.10 -4.10
C GLN A 15 6.37 3.78 -4.60
N ARG A 16 7.65 3.78 -5.00
CA ARG A 16 8.35 2.55 -5.41
C ARG A 16 8.43 1.54 -4.26
N LYS A 17 8.66 2.00 -3.02
CA LYS A 17 8.64 1.13 -1.84
C LYS A 17 7.24 0.56 -1.58
N ALA A 18 6.17 1.35 -1.72
CA ALA A 18 4.79 0.87 -1.60
C ALA A 18 4.48 -0.26 -2.56
N MET A 19 4.78 -0.07 -3.86
CA MET A 19 4.58 -1.08 -4.88
C MET A 19 5.45 -2.32 -4.68
N ALA A 20 6.69 -2.15 -4.21
CA ALA A 20 7.58 -3.26 -3.90
C ALA A 20 7.07 -4.09 -2.71
N CYS A 21 6.68 -3.45 -1.60
CA CYS A 21 6.10 -4.15 -0.45
C CYS A 21 4.83 -4.91 -0.83
N ALA A 22 3.96 -4.30 -1.64
CA ALA A 22 2.74 -4.96 -2.08
C ALA A 22 3.02 -6.13 -3.05
N SER A 23 4.02 -6.01 -3.94
CA SER A 23 4.44 -7.13 -4.79
C SER A 23 5.01 -8.29 -3.96
N GLN A 24 5.87 -7.99 -2.98
CA GLN A 24 6.42 -8.99 -2.06
C GLN A 24 5.33 -9.69 -1.25
N ALA A 25 4.33 -8.95 -0.78
CA ALA A 25 3.19 -9.53 -0.07
C ALA A 25 2.42 -10.53 -0.96
N LEU A 26 2.25 -10.22 -2.25
CA LEU A 26 1.59 -11.14 -3.21
C LEU A 26 2.43 -12.38 -3.55
N ASP A 27 3.75 -12.33 -3.35
CA ASP A 27 4.61 -13.52 -3.46
C ASP A 27 4.52 -14.41 -2.20
N LEU A 28 4.18 -13.83 -1.05
CA LEU A 28 4.12 -14.52 0.25
C LEU A 28 2.74 -15.08 0.59
N PHE A 29 1.68 -14.43 0.12
CA PHE A 29 0.29 -14.74 0.47
C PHE A 29 -0.56 -14.96 -0.77
N ASP A 30 -1.65 -15.71 -0.63
CA ASP A 30 -2.63 -15.83 -1.70
C ASP A 30 -3.27 -14.47 -1.98
N VAL A 31 -3.52 -14.15 -3.25
CA VAL A 31 -4.14 -12.88 -3.66
C VAL A 31 -5.53 -12.66 -3.06
N SER A 32 -6.25 -13.75 -2.74
CA SER A 32 -7.54 -13.68 -2.06
C SER A 32 -7.41 -13.35 -0.58
N ASP A 33 -6.25 -13.55 0.04
CA ASP A 33 -5.97 -13.17 1.43
C ASP A 33 -5.58 -11.69 1.55
N CYS A 34 -6.55 -10.83 1.25
CA CYS A 34 -6.38 -9.39 1.29
C CYS A 34 -5.96 -8.88 2.69
N ILE A 35 -6.36 -9.58 3.76
CA ILE A 35 -6.05 -9.20 5.14
C ILE A 35 -4.56 -9.36 5.40
N SER A 36 -3.97 -10.53 5.07
CA SER A 36 -2.54 -10.76 5.25
C SER A 36 -1.70 -9.82 4.40
N VAL A 37 -2.11 -9.58 3.14
CA VAL A 37 -1.44 -8.61 2.25
C VAL A 37 -1.46 -7.20 2.84
N ALA A 38 -2.63 -6.71 3.27
CA ALA A 38 -2.74 -5.38 3.87
C ALA A 38 -1.93 -5.25 5.18
N ALA A 39 -1.97 -6.28 6.03
CA ALA A 39 -1.22 -6.31 7.29
C ALA A 39 0.29 -6.29 7.06
N HIS A 40 0.79 -7.02 6.05
CA HIS A 40 2.19 -7.02 5.68
C HIS A 40 2.66 -5.63 5.23
N ILE A 41 1.93 -5.01 4.29
CA ILE A 41 2.27 -3.67 3.77
C ILE A 41 2.27 -2.64 4.90
N LYS A 42 1.21 -2.64 5.74
CA LYS A 42 1.11 -1.76 6.90
C LYS A 42 2.32 -1.92 7.83
N LYS A 43 2.68 -3.16 8.18
CA LYS A 43 3.80 -3.45 9.07
C LYS A 43 5.13 -2.92 8.52
N GLU A 44 5.39 -3.15 7.23
CA GLU A 44 6.61 -2.64 6.58
C GLU A 44 6.67 -1.11 6.59
N PHE A 45 5.55 -0.43 6.34
CA PHE A 45 5.48 1.03 6.36
C PHE A 45 5.60 1.61 7.77
N ASP A 46 4.97 0.99 8.77
CA ASP A 46 5.12 1.39 10.17
C ASP A 46 6.58 1.26 10.65
N ASN A 47 7.28 0.20 10.22
CA ASN A 47 8.68 -0.02 10.58
C ASN A 47 9.62 0.99 9.91
N GLU A 48 9.41 1.28 8.62
CA GLU A 48 10.30 2.13 7.83
C GLU A 48 10.07 3.64 8.07
N TYR A 49 8.81 4.05 8.17
CA TYR A 49 8.42 5.47 8.19
C TYR A 49 7.82 5.93 9.53
N GLY A 50 7.72 5.03 10.51
CA GLY A 50 7.03 5.28 11.76
C GLY A 50 5.52 5.15 11.62
N GLY A 51 4.87 4.71 12.70
CA GLY A 51 3.43 4.52 12.74
C GLY A 51 2.63 5.80 13.04
N ALA A 52 1.31 5.78 12.81
CA ALA A 52 0.50 4.64 12.39
C ALA A 52 0.00 4.78 10.94
N TRP A 53 0.33 3.81 10.09
CA TRP A 53 -0.17 3.69 8.72
C TRP A 53 -1.47 2.90 8.65
N GLN A 54 -2.26 3.17 7.61
CA GLN A 54 -3.46 2.41 7.27
C GLN A 54 -3.29 1.83 5.86
N CYS A 55 -3.73 0.59 5.67
CA CYS A 55 -3.67 -0.09 4.38
C CYS A 55 -5.00 -0.80 4.11
N VAL A 56 -5.52 -0.63 2.90
CA VAL A 56 -6.74 -1.29 2.40
C VAL A 56 -6.37 -1.99 1.09
N VAL A 57 -6.74 -3.26 0.98
CA VAL A 57 -6.49 -4.08 -0.21
C VAL A 57 -7.81 -4.73 -0.62
N GLY A 58 -8.13 -4.68 -1.92
CA GLY A 58 -9.32 -5.29 -2.47
C GLY A 58 -9.53 -4.94 -3.94
N SER A 59 -10.44 -5.65 -4.60
CA SER A 59 -10.80 -5.41 -6.00
C SER A 59 -11.95 -4.42 -6.17
N ASN A 60 -12.79 -4.22 -5.13
CA ASN A 60 -13.90 -3.29 -5.14
C ASN A 60 -14.07 -2.64 -3.77
N PHE A 61 -13.68 -1.38 -3.66
CA PHE A 61 -13.86 -0.56 -2.46
C PHE A 61 -13.92 0.92 -2.84
N GLY A 62 -14.61 1.70 -2.02
CA GLY A 62 -14.56 3.16 -2.05
C GLY A 62 -13.95 3.66 -0.75
N CYS A 63 -13.28 4.81 -0.80
CA CYS A 63 -12.68 5.37 0.39
C CYS A 63 -12.64 6.90 0.37
N PHE A 64 -12.75 7.50 1.55
CA PHE A 64 -12.61 8.93 1.76
C PHE A 64 -11.89 9.13 3.11
N PHE A 65 -10.65 9.62 3.07
CA PHE A 65 -9.82 9.73 4.26
C PHE A 65 -9.11 11.07 4.33
N THR A 66 -9.01 11.60 5.54
CA THR A 66 -8.01 12.62 5.87
C THR A 66 -6.68 11.95 6.12
N HIS A 67 -5.64 12.39 5.43
CA HIS A 67 -4.27 11.88 5.58
C HIS A 67 -3.30 13.05 5.77
N LYS A 68 -2.12 12.75 6.29
CA LYS A 68 -1.03 13.72 6.35
C LYS A 68 -0.49 13.95 4.93
N GLN A 69 -0.14 15.19 4.61
CA GLN A 69 0.49 15.50 3.33
C GLN A 69 1.78 14.69 3.14
N GLY A 70 1.93 14.12 1.95
CA GLY A 70 3.05 13.29 1.54
C GLY A 70 2.96 11.83 1.97
N THR A 71 1.81 11.38 2.49
CA THR A 71 1.63 10.03 3.06
C THR A 71 0.47 9.26 2.43
N PHE A 72 0.03 9.60 1.23
CA PHE A 72 -1.06 8.91 0.54
C PHE A 72 -0.66 8.36 -0.83
N ILE A 73 -1.08 7.11 -1.07
CA ILE A 73 -0.96 6.45 -2.36
C ILE A 73 -2.13 5.50 -2.59
N TYR A 74 -2.68 5.56 -3.79
CA TYR A 74 -3.66 4.62 -4.33
C TYR A 74 -3.14 4.07 -5.67
N PHE A 75 -3.01 2.75 -5.75
CA PHE A 75 -2.42 2.08 -6.91
C PHE A 75 -3.04 0.69 -7.13
N ALA A 76 -2.76 0.10 -8.30
CA ALA A 76 -3.08 -1.28 -8.65
C ALA A 76 -1.81 -2.03 -9.06
N LEU A 77 -1.76 -3.35 -8.85
CA LEU A 77 -0.64 -4.24 -9.22
C LEU A 77 -1.02 -5.29 -10.26
#